data_AF-G9YM82-F1
#
_entry.id   AF-G9YM82-F1
#
_cell.length_a   1.000
_cell.length_b   1.000
_cell.length_c   1.000
_cell.angle_alpha   90.00
_cell.angle_beta   90.00
_cell.angle_gamma   90.00
#
_symmetry.space_group_name_H-M   'P 1'
#
loop_
_entity.id
_entity.type
_entity.pdbx_description
1 polymer ?
#
loop_
_entity_poly.entity_id
_entity_poly.type
_entity_poly.pdbx_seq_one_letter_code
_entity_poly.pdbx_strand_id
1 'polypeptide(L)'
;MVRSKQGVFYNEYVAGGYIAIGWNPLTEAVLSGSHDDDYYKQILKDSNYPDKMPGTALNKCRRFIEEIKSGDIAMIVGRSEIAFATIGDYFEVDLDTATAEKELEIHTQIETGTYLGLNCPYKKRRHISIISKVDLSSAPPMVYKCLVSNRHSLSSLNEYADAILSCCYDLSVYSNRLIIKYHIRQPRDINPFDFSLFTLSMADLISDDRRELTGKYNLNSEGDVVFFLTNFGQDILVFLKDHLVPILLGYFILFGGKAAGIEFPSSIEKIKDLVADFLYRKETRRIKVAEADKAEAEAEKAKVDAERSRFELEELKKQAQEKASQTVENLTRAAVPLNIKPPANNIIDITALFQIDDETE
;
A
#
# COMPACT_ATOMS: atom_id res chain seq x y z
N MET A 1 4.20 3.09 13.84
CA MET A 1 5.57 3.61 13.66
C MET A 1 6.43 3.22 14.84
N VAL A 2 7.66 2.77 14.58
CA VAL A 2 8.69 2.53 15.58
C VAL A 2 9.90 3.39 15.24
N ARG A 3 10.29 4.28 16.15
CA ARG A 3 11.56 5.04 16.03
C ARG A 3 12.60 4.39 16.91
N SER A 4 13.70 3.94 16.31
CA SER A 4 14.87 3.52 17.08
C SER A 4 15.50 4.75 17.78
N LYS A 5 16.14 4.56 18.94
CA LYS A 5 16.74 5.67 19.70
C LYS A 5 17.81 6.36 18.83
N GLN A 6 17.52 7.59 18.42
CA GLN A 6 18.34 8.39 17.48
C GLN A 6 18.74 7.64 16.18
N GLY A 7 17.93 6.69 15.72
CA GLY A 7 18.24 5.90 14.53
C GLY A 7 19.28 4.79 14.75
N VAL A 8 19.83 4.63 15.96
CA VAL A 8 21.01 3.78 16.24
C VAL A 8 20.70 2.29 16.03
N PHE A 9 19.57 1.81 16.54
CA PHE A 9 19.21 0.38 16.46
C PHE A 9 18.54 -0.01 15.14
N TYR A 10 18.39 0.91 14.18
CA TYR A 10 17.68 0.63 12.94
C TYR A 10 18.30 -0.54 12.16
N ASN A 11 19.62 -0.51 11.96
CA ASN A 11 20.32 -1.55 11.20
C ASN A 11 20.20 -2.92 11.87
N GLU A 12 20.32 -2.95 13.19
CA GLU A 12 20.17 -4.17 13.98
C GLU A 12 18.74 -4.72 13.90
N TYR A 13 17.72 -3.87 13.98
CA TYR A 13 16.32 -4.28 13.86
C TYR A 13 16.04 -4.92 12.49
N VAL A 14 16.50 -4.25 11.43
CA VAL A 14 16.29 -4.69 10.06
C VAL A 14 17.06 -5.97 9.74
N ALA A 15 18.32 -6.07 10.17
CA ALA A 15 19.15 -7.25 9.93
C ALA A 15 18.76 -8.44 10.84
N GLY A 16 18.38 -8.15 12.08
CA GLY A 16 18.00 -9.15 13.08
C GLY A 16 16.55 -9.63 12.97
N GLY A 17 15.71 -9.00 12.13
CA GLY A 17 14.32 -9.39 11.95
C GLY A 17 13.46 -9.15 13.20
N TYR A 18 13.73 -8.08 13.95
CA TYR A 18 12.88 -7.67 15.07
C TYR A 18 12.79 -6.16 15.24
N ILE A 19 11.77 -5.69 15.97
CA ILE A 19 11.69 -4.36 16.58
C ILE A 19 11.64 -4.51 18.10
N ALA A 20 12.12 -3.50 18.82
CA ALA A 20 12.15 -3.55 20.27
C ALA A 20 11.82 -2.21 20.92
N ILE A 21 11.36 -2.27 22.18
CA ILE A 21 11.05 -1.10 23.01
C ILE A 21 11.66 -1.24 24.41
N GLY A 22 12.13 -0.12 24.97
CA GLY A 22 12.81 -0.07 26.27
C GLY A 22 11.89 -0.22 27.48
N TRP A 23 12.33 0.33 28.62
CA TRP A 23 11.73 0.14 29.94
C TRP A 23 11.73 -1.32 30.37
N ASN A 24 12.90 -1.95 30.33
CA ASN A 24 13.12 -3.37 30.61
C ASN A 24 12.43 -3.96 31.87
N PRO A 25 12.25 -3.21 32.99
CA PRO A 25 11.49 -3.72 34.14
C PRO A 25 10.02 -4.03 33.85
N LEU A 26 9.41 -3.36 32.88
CA LEU A 26 8.01 -3.54 32.52
C LEU A 26 7.88 -4.67 31.49
N THR A 27 7.94 -5.92 31.94
CA THR A 27 7.72 -7.11 31.10
C THR A 27 6.23 -7.44 30.96
N GLU A 28 5.89 -8.34 30.03
CA GLU A 28 4.54 -8.90 29.90
C GLU A 28 4.07 -9.52 31.22
N ALA A 29 4.92 -10.32 31.87
CA ALA A 29 4.61 -10.91 33.17
C ALA A 29 4.27 -9.84 34.23
N VAL A 30 5.03 -8.74 34.27
CA VAL A 30 4.78 -7.63 35.20
C VAL A 30 3.48 -6.90 34.86
N LEU A 31 3.22 -6.63 33.58
CA LEU A 31 2.05 -5.88 33.13
C LEU A 31 0.74 -6.69 33.18
N SER A 32 0.84 -8.03 33.14
CA SER A 32 -0.29 -8.94 33.33
C SER A 32 -0.86 -8.90 34.75
N GLY A 33 -0.08 -8.40 35.73
CA GLY A 33 -0.56 -8.16 37.08
C GLY A 33 -1.62 -7.06 37.09
N SER A 34 -2.81 -7.33 37.61
CA SER A 34 -3.84 -6.29 37.73
C SER A 34 -3.51 -5.31 38.86
N HIS A 35 -2.63 -4.34 38.58
CA HIS A 35 -2.19 -3.28 39.49
C HIS A 35 -2.59 -1.89 38.99
N ASP A 36 -2.61 -0.92 39.90
CA ASP A 36 -2.80 0.48 39.53
C ASP A 36 -1.58 1.06 38.81
N ASP A 37 -1.77 2.21 38.16
CA ASP A 37 -0.69 2.88 37.45
C ASP A 37 0.46 3.32 38.40
N ASP A 38 0.19 3.55 39.69
CA ASP A 38 1.19 4.03 40.64
C ASP A 38 2.21 2.95 41.01
N TYR A 39 1.78 1.69 41.09
CA TYR A 39 2.66 0.52 41.22
C TYR A 39 3.72 0.48 40.10
N TYR A 40 3.29 0.63 38.85
CA TYR A 40 4.20 0.61 37.70
C TYR A 40 5.14 1.82 37.65
N LYS A 41 4.66 2.99 38.10
CA LYS A 41 5.53 4.17 38.26
C LYS A 41 6.61 3.91 39.31
N GLN A 42 6.29 3.20 40.39
CA GLN A 42 7.26 2.87 41.43
C GLN A 42 8.35 1.93 40.92
N ILE A 43 8.00 0.89 40.15
CA ILE A 43 8.99 -0.01 39.51
C ILE A 43 10.02 0.77 38.67
N LEU A 44 9.55 1.73 37.88
CA LEU A 44 10.43 2.56 37.05
C LEU A 44 11.36 3.45 37.88
N LYS A 45 10.86 4.01 38.99
CA LYS A 45 11.67 4.81 39.93
C LYS A 45 12.74 3.96 40.61
N ASP A 46 12.35 2.78 41.10
CA ASP A 46 13.26 1.84 41.78
C ASP A 46 14.35 1.34 40.82
N SER A 47 14.06 1.32 39.52
CA SER A 47 14.99 0.95 38.45
C SER A 47 15.78 2.15 37.88
N ASN A 48 15.80 3.30 38.56
CA ASN A 48 16.54 4.51 38.19
C ASN A 48 16.16 5.13 36.82
N TYR A 49 14.95 4.87 36.29
CA TYR A 49 14.51 5.59 35.09
C TYR A 49 14.17 7.05 35.43
N PRO A 50 14.56 8.02 34.58
CA PRO A 50 14.32 9.43 34.87
C PRO A 50 12.81 9.74 34.98
N ASP A 51 12.45 10.52 36.00
CA ASP A 51 11.07 10.84 36.43
C ASP A 51 10.17 11.51 35.37
N LYS A 52 10.69 11.82 34.18
CA LYS A 52 9.93 12.51 33.13
C LYS A 52 9.01 11.52 32.40
N MET A 53 7.85 11.28 33.02
CA MET A 53 6.63 10.65 32.48
C MET A 53 6.56 9.10 32.50
N PRO A 54 6.57 8.48 33.70
CA PRO A 54 6.38 7.04 33.83
C PRO A 54 5.03 6.53 33.28
N GLY A 55 3.96 7.34 33.30
CA GLY A 55 2.69 6.98 32.64
C GLY A 55 2.81 6.85 31.11
N THR A 56 3.64 7.66 30.47
CA THR A 56 3.90 7.57 29.03
C THR A 56 4.70 6.32 28.68
N ALA A 57 5.64 5.92 29.54
CA ALA A 57 6.40 4.68 29.39
C ALA A 57 5.49 3.45 29.51
N LEU A 58 4.64 3.42 30.54
CA LEU A 58 3.65 2.37 30.76
C LEU A 58 2.73 2.20 29.55
N ASN A 59 2.12 3.29 29.09
CA ASN A 59 1.25 3.26 27.92
C ASN A 59 1.99 2.70 26.70
N LYS A 60 3.21 3.13 26.42
CA LYS A 60 3.98 2.60 25.28
C LYS A 60 4.27 1.10 25.41
N CYS A 61 4.57 0.61 26.60
CA CYS A 61 4.81 -0.82 26.83
C CYS A 61 3.53 -1.63 26.61
N ARG A 62 2.40 -1.21 27.20
CA ARG A 62 1.08 -1.83 26.97
C ARG A 62 0.73 -1.85 25.48
N ARG A 63 0.87 -0.73 24.79
CA ARG A 63 0.62 -0.65 23.34
C ARG A 63 1.49 -1.63 22.55
N PHE A 64 2.76 -1.74 22.90
CA PHE A 64 3.67 -2.65 22.20
C PHE A 64 3.38 -4.13 22.46
N ILE A 65 2.97 -4.48 23.67
CA ILE A 65 2.71 -5.88 24.08
C ILE A 65 1.28 -6.30 23.69
N GLU A 66 0.29 -5.48 24.01
CA GLU A 66 -1.13 -5.85 24.01
C GLU A 66 -1.88 -5.35 22.75
N GLU A 67 -1.58 -4.14 22.26
CA GLU A 67 -2.33 -3.55 21.14
C GLU A 67 -1.81 -3.98 19.77
N ILE A 68 -0.49 -4.04 19.59
CA ILE A 68 0.13 -4.44 18.31
C ILE A 68 -0.10 -5.93 18.11
N LYS A 69 -0.51 -6.32 16.90
CA LYS A 69 -0.81 -7.72 16.56
C LYS A 69 0.06 -8.22 15.40
N SER A 70 0.24 -9.54 15.35
CA SER A 70 0.85 -10.19 14.19
C SER A 70 0.00 -9.88 12.95
N GLY A 71 0.64 -9.46 11.86
CA GLY A 71 0.01 -8.98 10.63
C GLY A 71 -0.04 -7.44 10.49
N ASP A 72 0.16 -6.68 11.57
CA ASP A 72 0.26 -5.22 11.49
C ASP A 72 1.48 -4.77 10.67
N ILE A 73 1.45 -3.57 10.09
CA ILE A 73 2.60 -3.01 9.36
C ILE A 73 3.36 -2.00 10.25
N ALA A 74 4.63 -2.29 10.47
CA ALA A 74 5.58 -1.37 11.10
C ALA A 74 6.25 -0.47 10.06
N MET A 75 6.18 0.84 10.30
CA MET A 75 7.12 1.80 9.71
C MET A 75 8.27 2.05 10.71
N ILE A 76 9.46 1.59 10.36
CA ILE A 76 10.67 1.63 11.18
C ILE A 76 11.57 2.75 10.65
N VAL A 77 11.89 3.70 11.51
CA VAL A 77 12.61 4.92 11.10
C VAL A 77 14.08 4.84 11.49
N GLY A 78 14.95 4.91 10.48
CA GLY A 78 16.40 5.04 10.62
C GLY A 78 16.87 6.50 10.49
N ARG A 79 18.17 6.68 10.27
CA ARG A 79 18.76 8.01 10.06
C ARG A 79 18.59 8.51 8.62
N SER A 80 18.79 7.64 7.65
CA SER A 80 18.75 7.95 6.21
C SER A 80 17.65 7.21 5.45
N GLU A 81 17.06 6.18 6.05
CA GLU A 81 16.11 5.28 5.38
C GLU A 81 14.96 4.89 6.32
N ILE A 82 13.87 4.45 5.71
CA ILE A 82 12.66 3.94 6.35
C ILE A 82 12.48 2.50 5.87
N ALA A 83 12.31 1.56 6.81
CA ALA A 83 11.87 0.22 6.48
C ALA A 83 10.39 0.05 6.79
N PHE A 84 9.67 -0.63 5.89
CA PHE A 84 8.32 -1.11 6.11
C PHE A 84 8.37 -2.62 6.31
N ALA A 85 7.71 -3.12 7.34
CA ALA A 85 7.78 -4.53 7.71
C ALA A 85 6.45 -5.04 8.26
N THR A 86 6.14 -6.30 7.99
CA THR A 86 5.03 -7.00 8.67
C THR A 86 5.49 -7.37 10.07
N ILE A 87 4.65 -7.11 11.08
CA ILE A 87 4.90 -7.46 12.47
C ILE A 87 4.46 -8.90 12.71
N GLY A 88 5.29 -9.64 13.44
CA GLY A 88 4.99 -10.98 13.94
C GLY A 88 4.89 -11.03 15.46
N ASP A 89 5.16 -12.22 15.99
CA ASP A 89 4.90 -12.54 17.39
C ASP A 89 5.80 -11.76 18.35
N TYR A 90 5.24 -11.52 19.53
CA TYR A 90 5.93 -10.92 20.67
C TYR A 90 6.83 -11.94 21.35
N PHE A 91 8.01 -11.49 21.79
CA PHE A 91 8.90 -12.27 22.62
C PHE A 91 9.75 -11.37 23.52
N GLU A 92 10.24 -11.94 24.62
CA GLU A 92 11.19 -11.28 25.50
C GLU A 92 12.53 -12.00 25.47
N VAL A 93 13.62 -11.23 25.39
CA VAL A 93 14.97 -11.78 25.52
C VAL A 93 15.42 -11.69 26.97
N ASP A 94 15.95 -12.80 27.47
CA ASP A 94 16.65 -12.84 28.75
C ASP A 94 18.14 -12.92 28.49
N LEU A 95 18.78 -11.75 28.43
CA LEU A 95 20.21 -11.58 28.18
C LEU A 95 20.78 -10.69 29.28
N ASP A 96 22.02 -10.97 29.70
CA ASP A 96 22.76 -10.10 30.63
C ASP A 96 22.93 -8.67 30.09
N THR A 97 22.84 -8.50 28.77
CA THR A 97 22.90 -7.19 28.10
C THR A 97 21.56 -6.47 28.04
N ALA A 98 20.47 -7.10 28.48
CA ALA A 98 19.11 -6.57 28.41
C ALA A 98 18.54 -6.22 29.80
N THR A 99 19.34 -5.59 30.67
CA THR A 99 18.89 -5.13 32.00
C THR A 99 18.50 -3.65 32.00
N ALA A 100 17.89 -3.17 33.08
CA ALA A 100 17.56 -1.75 33.25
C ALA A 100 18.82 -0.88 33.27
N GLU A 101 19.86 -1.33 33.99
CA GLU A 101 21.14 -0.65 34.11
C GLU A 101 21.82 -0.54 32.75
N LYS A 102 21.83 -1.64 31.98
CA LYS A 102 22.47 -1.64 30.65
C LYS A 102 21.71 -0.78 29.64
N GLU A 103 20.37 -0.78 29.71
CA GLU A 103 19.55 0.14 28.93
C GLU A 103 19.92 1.60 29.21
N LEU A 104 19.96 2.00 30.48
CA LEU A 104 20.28 3.37 30.87
C LEU A 104 21.72 3.76 30.50
N GLU A 105 22.69 2.87 30.70
CA GLU A 105 24.09 3.08 30.29
C GLU A 105 24.19 3.35 28.78
N ILE A 106 23.56 2.50 27.96
CA ILE A 106 23.56 2.66 26.50
C ILE A 106 22.82 3.93 26.09
N HIS A 107 21.74 4.30 26.78
CA HIS A 107 21.04 5.55 26.51
C HIS A 107 21.95 6.76 26.72
N THR A 108 22.70 6.79 27.82
CA THR A 108 23.70 7.84 28.10
C THR A 108 24.83 7.84 27.06
N GLN A 109 25.32 6.67 26.65
CA GLN A 109 26.34 6.58 25.60
C GLN A 109 25.85 7.13 24.25
N ILE A 110 24.61 6.84 23.87
CA ILE A 110 23.99 7.38 22.66
C ILE A 110 23.86 8.90 22.75
N GLU A 111 23.40 9.42 23.89
CA GLU A 111 23.21 10.86 24.10
C GLU A 111 24.54 11.64 24.14
N THR A 112 25.60 11.03 24.65
CA THR A 112 26.96 11.61 24.70
C THR A 112 27.78 11.35 23.43
N GLY A 113 27.26 10.59 22.47
CA GLY A 113 27.96 10.23 21.22
C GLY A 113 29.12 9.25 21.40
N THR A 114 29.19 8.55 22.54
CA THR A 114 30.24 7.55 22.86
C THR A 114 29.83 6.12 22.54
N TYR A 115 28.62 5.92 22.01
CA TYR A 115 28.09 4.60 21.68
C TYR A 115 28.86 3.93 20.52
N LEU A 116 29.44 2.76 20.78
CA LEU A 116 30.29 2.01 19.84
C LEU A 116 29.55 0.92 19.03
N GLY A 117 28.21 0.90 19.05
CA GLY A 117 27.44 -0.07 18.26
C GLY A 117 27.23 -1.42 18.94
N LEU A 118 27.01 -1.44 20.26
CA LEU A 118 26.57 -2.64 20.98
C LEU A 118 25.19 -3.14 20.47
N ASN A 119 24.78 -4.32 20.91
CA ASN A 119 23.43 -4.83 20.65
C ASN A 119 22.38 -4.03 21.42
N CYS A 120 21.18 -3.96 20.88
CA CYS A 120 20.01 -3.35 21.49
C CYS A 120 19.73 -3.96 22.87
N PRO A 121 19.71 -3.14 23.95
CA PRO A 121 19.53 -3.64 25.30
C PRO A 121 18.07 -3.92 25.66
N TYR A 122 17.15 -3.93 24.71
CA TYR A 122 15.72 -4.02 25.03
C TYR A 122 15.25 -5.47 25.11
N LYS A 123 14.60 -5.81 26.24
CA LYS A 123 13.99 -7.13 26.48
C LYS A 123 12.82 -7.39 25.54
N LYS A 124 11.91 -6.42 25.45
CA LYS A 124 10.63 -6.56 24.74
C LYS A 124 10.82 -6.42 23.24
N ARG A 125 10.54 -7.49 22.50
CA ARG A 125 10.75 -7.56 21.06
C ARG A 125 9.54 -8.11 20.33
N ARG A 126 9.44 -7.77 19.04
CA ARG A 126 8.51 -8.40 18.10
C ARG A 126 9.26 -8.79 16.84
N HIS A 127 8.98 -9.97 16.32
CA HIS A 127 9.51 -10.38 15.03
C HIS A 127 9.01 -9.44 13.92
N ILE A 128 9.82 -9.24 12.90
CA ILE A 128 9.42 -8.51 11.70
C ILE A 128 9.91 -9.22 10.43
N SER A 129 9.16 -9.04 9.37
CA SER A 129 9.55 -9.42 8.00
C SER A 129 9.55 -8.17 7.12
N ILE A 130 10.70 -7.78 6.59
CA ILE A 130 10.85 -6.58 5.77
C ILE A 130 10.07 -6.73 4.46
N ILE A 131 9.21 -5.75 4.18
CA ILE A 131 8.44 -5.65 2.93
C ILE A 131 9.21 -4.79 1.92
N SER A 132 9.59 -3.57 2.33
CA SER A 132 10.28 -2.61 1.46
C SER A 132 11.14 -1.64 2.27
N LYS A 133 12.04 -0.94 1.58
CA LYS A 133 12.87 0.14 2.13
C LYS A 133 12.80 1.35 1.23
N VAL A 134 12.78 2.54 1.83
CA VAL A 134 12.70 3.82 1.13
C VAL A 134 13.70 4.78 1.74
N ASP A 135 14.52 5.42 0.90
CA ASP A 135 15.41 6.49 1.34
C ASP A 135 14.58 7.68 1.84
N LEU A 136 14.97 8.25 2.98
CA LEU A 136 14.23 9.33 3.63
C LEU A 136 14.11 10.57 2.73
N SER A 137 15.10 10.83 1.87
CA SER A 137 15.09 11.89 0.86
C SER A 137 14.06 11.65 -0.26
N SER A 138 13.72 10.39 -0.52
CA SER A 138 12.76 9.96 -1.54
C SER A 138 11.36 9.65 -0.98
N ALA A 139 11.20 9.75 0.35
CA ALA A 139 9.96 9.39 1.01
C ALA A 139 8.80 10.29 0.51
N PRO A 140 7.61 9.72 0.23
CA PRO A 140 6.47 10.52 -0.19
C PRO A 140 6.14 11.64 0.81
N PRO A 141 5.70 12.83 0.37
CA PRO A 141 5.41 13.96 1.25
C PRO A 141 4.49 13.65 2.42
N MET A 142 3.51 12.75 2.23
CA MET A 142 2.61 12.31 3.31
C MET A 142 3.33 11.46 4.36
N VAL A 143 4.24 10.58 3.94
CA VAL A 143 5.10 9.80 4.84
C VAL A 143 6.07 10.75 5.57
N TYR A 144 6.64 11.72 4.87
CA TYR A 144 7.49 12.75 5.48
C TYR A 144 6.72 13.62 6.49
N LYS A 145 5.50 14.07 6.16
CA LYS A 145 4.62 14.79 7.08
C LYS A 145 4.34 13.97 8.33
N CYS A 146 4.02 12.69 8.16
CA CYS A 146 3.84 11.74 9.26
C CYS A 146 5.08 11.65 10.16
N LEU A 147 6.28 11.61 9.58
CA LEU A 147 7.53 11.61 10.35
C LEU A 147 7.70 12.90 11.15
N VAL A 148 7.48 14.07 10.55
CA VAL A 148 7.67 15.35 11.24
C VAL A 148 6.64 15.56 12.35
N SER A 149 5.39 15.13 12.14
CA SER A 149 4.31 15.24 13.13
C SER A 149 4.44 14.24 14.28
N ASN A 150 5.01 13.06 14.02
CA ASN A 150 5.18 12.03 15.04
C ASN A 150 6.65 11.93 15.52
N ARG A 151 6.94 12.55 16.66
CA ARG A 151 8.27 12.50 17.31
C ARG A 151 8.39 11.45 18.42
N HIS A 152 7.33 10.71 18.69
CA HIS A 152 7.33 9.68 19.72
C HIS A 152 7.98 8.37 19.24
N SER A 153 8.49 7.59 20.20
CA SER A 153 9.13 6.29 19.93
C SER A 153 8.16 5.27 19.34
N LEU A 154 6.88 5.36 19.69
CA LEU A 154 5.80 4.52 19.20
C LEU A 154 4.57 5.38 18.94
N SER A 155 4.01 5.28 17.73
CA SER A 155 2.78 5.98 17.31
C SER A 155 1.92 5.08 16.43
N SER A 156 0.59 5.19 16.55
CA SER A 156 -0.31 4.64 15.54
C SER A 156 -0.28 5.55 14.31
N LEU A 157 -0.21 4.97 13.11
CA LEU A 157 -0.19 5.70 11.85
C LEU A 157 -1.39 5.35 10.96
N ASN A 158 -2.49 4.87 11.54
CA ASN A 158 -3.65 4.41 10.77
C ASN A 158 -4.23 5.52 9.88
N GLU A 159 -4.12 6.79 10.29
CA GLU A 159 -4.52 7.95 9.47
C GLU A 159 -3.68 8.12 8.19
N TYR A 160 -2.48 7.53 8.13
CA TYR A 160 -1.59 7.53 6.97
C TYR A 160 -1.53 6.17 6.27
N ALA A 161 -2.43 5.23 6.58
CA ALA A 161 -2.38 3.86 6.08
C ALA A 161 -2.27 3.79 4.55
N ASP A 162 -3.10 4.54 3.82
CA ASP A 162 -3.07 4.65 2.35
C ASP A 162 -1.67 5.00 1.80
N ALA A 163 -0.97 5.93 2.45
CA ALA A 163 0.36 6.39 2.04
C ALA A 163 1.47 5.42 2.44
N ILE A 164 1.29 4.68 3.54
CA ILE A 164 2.22 3.65 3.99
C ILE A 164 2.11 2.42 3.10
N LEU A 165 0.89 1.99 2.78
CA LEU A 165 0.63 0.84 1.92
C LEU A 165 1.15 1.06 0.51
N SER A 166 1.04 2.28 -0.03
CA SER A 166 1.66 2.62 -1.33
C SER A 166 3.20 2.67 -1.31
N CYS A 167 3.83 2.64 -0.13
CA CYS A 167 5.27 2.40 -0.02
C CYS A 167 5.61 0.91 0.11
N CYS A 168 4.64 0.07 0.49
CA CYS A 168 4.80 -1.36 0.69
C CYS A 168 4.52 -2.14 -0.60
N TYR A 169 3.49 -1.74 -1.33
CA TYR A 169 2.93 -2.50 -2.45
C TYR A 169 2.55 -1.58 -3.61
N ASP A 170 2.73 -2.07 -4.84
CA ASP A 170 2.31 -1.36 -6.05
C ASP A 170 0.82 -1.56 -6.37
N LEU A 171 0.24 -2.65 -5.87
CA LEU A 171 -1.19 -2.97 -5.94
C LEU A 171 -1.65 -3.49 -4.57
N SER A 172 -2.66 -2.87 -3.97
CA SER A 172 -3.19 -3.34 -2.68
C SER A 172 -4.63 -2.91 -2.44
N VAL A 173 -5.33 -3.63 -1.56
CA VAL A 173 -6.69 -3.32 -1.14
C VAL A 173 -6.70 -3.01 0.34
N TYR A 174 -7.24 -1.86 0.72
CA TYR A 174 -7.35 -1.46 2.12
C TYR A 174 -8.53 -0.55 2.36
N SER A 175 -9.30 -0.82 3.42
CA SER A 175 -10.43 0.01 3.85
C SER A 175 -11.35 0.40 2.68
N ASN A 176 -11.74 -0.60 1.87
CA ASN A 176 -12.60 -0.43 0.69
C ASN A 176 -12.00 0.43 -0.44
N ARG A 177 -10.67 0.54 -0.48
CA ARG A 177 -9.94 1.22 -1.55
C ARG A 177 -8.96 0.29 -2.24
N LEU A 178 -8.95 0.32 -3.57
CA LEU A 178 -7.90 -0.26 -4.39
C LEU A 178 -6.85 0.80 -4.67
N ILE A 179 -5.61 0.52 -4.28
CA ILE A 179 -4.45 1.39 -4.40
C ILE A 179 -3.59 0.85 -5.54
N ILE A 180 -3.35 1.68 -6.55
CA ILE A 180 -2.54 1.32 -7.73
C ILE A 180 -1.43 2.35 -7.88
N LYS A 181 -0.18 1.89 -7.94
CA LYS A 181 1.00 2.75 -8.02
C LYS A 181 1.77 2.52 -9.32
N TYR A 182 2.18 3.62 -9.93
CA TYR A 182 3.07 3.64 -11.09
C TYR A 182 4.32 4.46 -10.78
N HIS A 183 5.48 3.91 -11.09
CA HIS A 183 6.77 4.56 -10.91
C HIS A 183 7.15 5.37 -12.16
N ILE A 184 7.18 6.70 -12.05
CA ILE A 184 7.67 7.61 -13.10
C ILE A 184 9.13 7.94 -12.80
N ARG A 185 10.05 7.34 -13.55
CA ARG A 185 11.50 7.50 -13.33
C ARG A 185 12.13 8.48 -14.32
N GLN A 186 11.37 9.49 -14.77
CA GLN A 186 11.90 10.53 -15.66
C GLN A 186 12.70 11.55 -14.82
N PRO A 187 14.05 11.61 -14.94
CA PRO A 187 14.89 12.52 -14.17
C PRO A 187 14.84 13.99 -14.63
N ARG A 188 14.21 14.27 -15.78
CA ARG A 188 14.03 15.62 -16.31
C ARG A 188 12.59 16.10 -16.11
N ASP A 189 12.34 17.34 -16.51
CA ASP A 189 10.99 17.90 -16.54
C ASP A 189 10.02 16.98 -17.29
N ILE A 190 8.86 16.76 -16.67
CA ILE A 190 7.81 15.91 -17.22
C ILE A 190 6.98 16.75 -18.18
N ASN A 191 6.83 16.27 -19.41
CA ASN A 191 5.95 16.91 -20.37
C ASN A 191 4.48 16.78 -19.90
N PRO A 192 3.73 17.89 -19.76
CA PRO A 192 2.36 17.86 -19.26
C PRO A 192 1.40 17.11 -20.19
N PHE A 193 1.64 17.08 -21.50
CA PHE A 193 0.84 16.30 -22.43
C PHE A 193 1.03 14.82 -22.20
N ASP A 194 2.27 14.34 -22.12
CA ASP A 194 2.53 12.90 -21.93
C ASP A 194 2.00 12.43 -20.56
N PHE A 195 2.14 13.26 -19.52
CA PHE A 195 1.56 12.98 -18.21
C PHE A 195 0.03 12.94 -18.21
N SER A 196 -0.62 13.93 -18.84
CA SER A 196 -2.08 13.96 -18.96
C SER A 196 -2.59 12.79 -19.79
N LEU A 197 -1.86 12.45 -20.87
CA LEU A 197 -2.19 11.34 -21.75
C LEU A 197 -2.16 10.02 -20.98
N PHE A 198 -1.12 9.80 -20.18
CA PHE A 198 -1.01 8.64 -19.30
C PHE A 198 -2.14 8.60 -18.27
N THR A 199 -2.29 9.66 -17.47
CA THR A 199 -3.23 9.68 -16.35
C THR A 199 -4.69 9.56 -16.80
N LEU A 200 -5.09 10.27 -17.86
CA LEU A 200 -6.45 10.19 -18.39
C LEU A 200 -6.72 8.84 -19.05
N SER A 201 -5.79 8.31 -19.84
CA SER A 201 -5.98 7.02 -20.50
C SER A 201 -6.04 5.88 -19.49
N MET A 202 -5.24 5.95 -18.42
CA MET A 202 -5.36 5.00 -17.31
C MET A 202 -6.66 5.16 -16.55
N ALA A 203 -7.07 6.39 -16.22
CA ALA A 203 -8.31 6.67 -15.52
C ALA A 203 -9.54 6.13 -16.26
N ASP A 204 -9.63 6.38 -17.57
CA ASP A 204 -10.72 5.90 -18.43
C ASP A 204 -10.70 4.37 -18.60
N LEU A 205 -9.52 3.75 -18.52
CA LEU A 205 -9.37 2.30 -18.60
C LEU A 205 -9.87 1.62 -17.32
N ILE A 206 -9.48 2.13 -16.15
CA ILE A 206 -9.69 1.46 -14.86
C ILE A 206 -10.98 1.87 -14.13
N SER A 207 -11.57 3.03 -14.44
CA SER A 207 -12.73 3.57 -13.73
C SER A 207 -13.91 3.80 -14.66
N ASP A 208 -15.10 3.51 -14.17
CA ASP A 208 -16.37 3.68 -14.89
C ASP A 208 -17.07 4.98 -14.50
N ASP A 209 -17.11 5.26 -13.19
CA ASP A 209 -17.54 6.54 -12.63
C ASP A 209 -16.30 7.37 -12.27
N ARG A 210 -16.25 8.62 -12.75
CA ARG A 210 -15.17 9.56 -12.44
C ARG A 210 -15.10 9.93 -10.95
N ARG A 211 -16.18 9.70 -10.19
CA ARG A 211 -16.24 9.94 -8.74
C ARG A 211 -15.55 8.86 -7.92
N GLU A 212 -15.37 7.66 -8.47
CA GLU A 212 -14.69 6.52 -7.81
C GLU A 212 -13.18 6.71 -7.74
N LEU A 213 -12.62 7.42 -8.71
CA LEU A 213 -11.18 7.56 -8.89
C LEU A 213 -10.65 8.86 -8.29
N THR A 214 -9.68 8.72 -7.37
CA THR A 214 -8.86 9.83 -6.89
C THR A 214 -7.39 9.59 -7.23
N GLY A 215 -6.70 10.59 -7.77
CA GLY A 215 -5.26 10.54 -8.02
C GLY A 215 -4.47 11.35 -7.00
N LYS A 216 -3.36 10.81 -6.49
CA LYS A 216 -2.30 11.57 -5.81
C LYS A 216 -1.02 11.47 -6.63
N TYR A 217 -0.44 12.63 -6.91
CA TYR A 217 0.75 12.75 -7.75
C TYR A 217 1.87 13.39 -6.93
N ASN A 218 2.98 12.70 -6.78
CA ASN A 218 4.17 13.23 -6.13
C ASN A 218 5.26 13.45 -7.18
N LEU A 219 5.21 14.58 -7.89
CA LEU A 219 6.01 14.83 -9.10
C LEU A 219 6.78 16.15 -8.97
N ASN A 220 8.11 16.10 -9.09
CA ASN A 220 9.00 17.26 -9.27
C ASN A 220 10.22 16.93 -10.19
N SER A 221 10.10 15.90 -11.06
CA SER A 221 11.17 15.03 -11.66
C SER A 221 11.66 13.93 -10.70
N GLU A 222 11.66 12.69 -11.22
CA GLU A 222 11.46 11.40 -10.52
C GLU A 222 10.34 11.39 -9.46
N GLY A 223 9.35 10.51 -9.60
CA GLY A 223 8.21 10.49 -8.68
C GLY A 223 7.21 9.36 -8.93
N ASP A 224 6.23 9.25 -8.03
CA ASP A 224 5.21 8.21 -8.11
C ASP A 224 3.83 8.81 -8.43
N VAL A 225 3.06 8.10 -9.24
CA VAL A 225 1.62 8.34 -9.46
C VAL A 225 0.85 7.25 -8.72
N VAL A 226 -0.07 7.65 -7.84
CA VAL A 226 -0.88 6.72 -7.05
C VAL A 226 -2.35 6.99 -7.29
N PHE A 227 -3.08 5.99 -7.76
CA PHE A 227 -4.53 6.01 -7.92
C PHE A 227 -5.20 5.29 -6.75
N PHE A 228 -6.32 5.84 -6.29
CA PHE A 228 -7.21 5.28 -5.27
C PHE A 228 -8.60 5.12 -5.88
N LEU A 229 -9.09 3.88 -6.01
CA LEU A 229 -10.48 3.60 -6.39
C LEU A 229 -11.26 3.23 -5.14
N THR A 230 -12.41 3.86 -4.89
CA THR A 230 -13.25 3.61 -3.70
C THR A 230 -14.52 2.85 -4.09
N ASN A 231 -14.84 1.76 -3.38
CA ASN A 231 -15.99 0.89 -3.73
C ASN A 231 -17.38 1.43 -3.35
N PHE A 232 -17.48 2.60 -2.71
CA PHE A 232 -18.72 3.23 -2.21
C PHE A 232 -19.76 2.28 -1.58
N GLY A 233 -19.32 1.24 -0.87
CA GLY A 233 -20.22 0.29 -0.20
C GLY A 233 -20.65 -0.92 -1.03
N GLN A 234 -20.11 -1.10 -2.24
CA GLN A 234 -20.21 -2.35 -2.99
C GLN A 234 -19.40 -3.48 -2.33
N ASP A 235 -19.79 -4.72 -2.62
CA ASP A 235 -19.03 -5.90 -2.21
C ASP A 235 -17.59 -5.86 -2.76
N ILE A 236 -16.61 -6.21 -1.92
CA ILE A 236 -15.19 -6.06 -2.28
C ILE A 236 -14.74 -7.05 -3.35
N LEU A 237 -15.31 -8.26 -3.39
CA LEU A 237 -14.95 -9.26 -4.40
C LEU A 237 -15.52 -8.87 -5.75
N VAL A 238 -16.76 -8.38 -5.78
CA VAL A 238 -17.39 -7.84 -7.00
C VAL A 238 -16.60 -6.65 -7.53
N PHE A 239 -16.29 -5.69 -6.65
CA PHE A 239 -15.47 -4.52 -6.98
C PHE A 239 -14.10 -4.92 -7.57
N LEU A 240 -13.43 -5.91 -6.98
CA LEU A 240 -12.15 -6.38 -7.50
C LEU A 240 -12.29 -7.09 -8.86
N LYS A 241 -13.32 -7.91 -9.05
CA LYS A 241 -13.57 -8.56 -10.35
C LYS A 241 -13.81 -7.53 -11.47
N ASP A 242 -14.52 -6.45 -11.18
CA ASP A 242 -14.84 -5.41 -12.17
C ASP A 242 -13.61 -4.57 -12.57
N HIS A 243 -12.65 -4.37 -11.66
CA HIS A 243 -11.46 -3.54 -11.92
C HIS A 243 -10.17 -4.31 -12.23
N LEU A 244 -10.08 -5.62 -11.95
CA LEU A 244 -8.84 -6.38 -12.13
C LEU A 244 -8.44 -6.51 -13.60
N VAL A 245 -9.39 -6.84 -14.48
CA VAL A 245 -9.14 -6.99 -15.93
C VAL A 245 -8.56 -5.71 -16.55
N PRO A 246 -9.15 -4.51 -16.38
CA PRO A 246 -8.58 -3.29 -16.95
C PRO A 246 -7.22 -2.91 -16.36
N ILE A 247 -6.95 -3.23 -15.07
CA ILE A 247 -5.63 -2.99 -14.46
C ILE A 247 -4.56 -3.88 -15.10
N LEU A 248 -4.87 -5.16 -15.30
CA LEU A 248 -3.96 -6.08 -15.99
C LEU A 248 -3.72 -5.63 -17.45
N LEU A 249 -4.75 -5.18 -18.16
CA LEU A 249 -4.59 -4.61 -19.50
C LEU A 249 -3.65 -3.39 -19.48
N GLY A 250 -3.84 -2.46 -18.54
CA GLY A 250 -2.97 -1.30 -18.36
C GLY A 250 -1.52 -1.72 -18.12
N TYR A 251 -1.29 -2.69 -17.25
CA TYR A 251 0.03 -3.27 -16.98
C TYR A 251 0.68 -3.83 -18.26
N PHE A 252 -0.05 -4.63 -19.04
CA PHE A 252 0.48 -5.20 -20.29
C PHE A 252 0.78 -4.16 -21.36
N ILE A 253 -0.03 -3.10 -21.46
CA ILE A 253 0.23 -2.00 -22.41
C ILE A 253 1.53 -1.27 -22.03
N LEU A 254 1.78 -1.09 -20.73
CA LEU A 254 2.93 -0.34 -20.24
C LEU A 254 4.24 -1.16 -20.25
N PHE A 255 4.16 -2.46 -19.96
CA PHE A 255 5.34 -3.27 -19.65
C PHE A 255 5.49 -4.54 -20.50
N GLY A 256 4.45 -4.96 -21.23
CA GLY A 256 4.37 -6.30 -21.81
C GLY A 256 4.31 -7.41 -20.74
N GLY A 257 4.28 -8.69 -21.15
CA GLY A 257 4.51 -9.83 -20.23
C GLY A 257 3.57 -11.02 -20.34
N LYS A 258 3.73 -12.00 -19.43
CA LYS A 258 2.84 -13.16 -19.22
C LYS A 258 2.25 -13.09 -17.80
N ALA A 259 0.98 -13.41 -17.61
CA ALA A 259 0.37 -13.57 -16.28
C ALA A 259 -0.41 -14.89 -16.19
N ALA A 260 -0.32 -15.59 -15.05
CA ALA A 260 -1.05 -16.84 -14.78
C ALA A 260 -0.92 -17.92 -15.89
N GLY A 261 0.25 -18.05 -16.51
CA GLY A 261 0.47 -19.01 -17.62
C GLY A 261 -0.10 -18.56 -18.97
N ILE A 262 -0.77 -17.41 -19.04
CA ILE A 262 -1.28 -16.81 -20.27
C ILE A 262 -0.16 -15.94 -20.89
N GLU A 263 0.27 -16.31 -22.09
CA GLU A 263 1.10 -15.45 -22.94
C GLU A 263 0.24 -14.31 -23.50
N PHE A 264 0.39 -13.11 -22.94
CA PHE A 264 -0.16 -11.93 -23.61
C PHE A 264 0.76 -11.58 -24.79
N PRO A 265 0.22 -11.52 -26.02
CA PRO A 265 1.06 -11.41 -27.20
C PRO A 265 1.85 -10.10 -27.21
N SER A 266 3.12 -10.15 -27.57
CA SER A 266 3.98 -8.96 -27.77
C SER A 266 3.56 -8.07 -28.95
N SER A 267 2.48 -8.42 -29.65
CA SER A 267 1.94 -7.66 -30.78
C SER A 267 0.94 -6.62 -30.29
N ILE A 268 1.28 -5.34 -30.48
CA ILE A 268 0.41 -4.19 -30.21
C ILE A 268 -0.99 -4.40 -30.81
N GLU A 269 -1.09 -5.01 -31.99
CA GLU A 269 -2.36 -5.27 -32.68
C GLU A 269 -3.29 -6.21 -31.89
N LYS A 270 -2.77 -7.31 -31.34
CA LYS A 270 -3.56 -8.20 -30.47
C LYS A 270 -3.91 -7.56 -29.12
N ILE A 271 -3.08 -6.65 -28.61
CA ILE A 271 -3.41 -5.86 -27.41
C ILE A 271 -4.57 -4.90 -27.72
N LYS A 272 -4.56 -4.25 -28.89
CA LYS A 272 -5.68 -3.41 -29.35
C LYS A 272 -6.97 -4.22 -29.45
N ASP A 273 -6.93 -5.43 -30.03
CA ASP A 273 -8.11 -6.30 -30.11
C ASP A 273 -8.66 -6.69 -28.72
N LEU A 274 -7.77 -7.03 -27.79
CA LEU A 274 -8.16 -7.40 -26.43
C LEU A 274 -8.80 -6.22 -25.67
N VAL A 275 -8.21 -5.03 -25.80
CA VAL A 275 -8.77 -3.80 -25.21
C VAL A 275 -10.10 -3.46 -25.89
N ALA A 276 -10.23 -3.64 -27.20
CA ALA A 276 -11.48 -3.42 -27.92
C ALA A 276 -12.58 -4.35 -27.45
N ASP A 277 -12.29 -5.64 -27.31
CA ASP A 277 -13.23 -6.64 -26.78
C ASP A 277 -13.64 -6.33 -25.34
N PHE A 278 -12.73 -5.82 -24.52
CA PHE A 278 -13.03 -5.40 -23.14
C PHE A 278 -13.93 -4.16 -23.12
N LEU A 279 -13.56 -3.10 -23.84
CA LEU A 279 -14.35 -1.86 -23.94
C LEU A 279 -15.73 -2.10 -24.54
N TYR A 280 -15.82 -2.98 -25.55
CA TYR A 280 -17.08 -3.38 -26.15
C TYR A 280 -17.99 -4.09 -25.14
N ARG A 281 -17.45 -5.05 -24.37
CA ARG A 281 -18.19 -5.75 -23.32
C ARG A 281 -18.65 -4.78 -22.22
N LYS A 282 -17.78 -3.85 -21.82
CA LYS A 282 -18.08 -2.80 -20.83
C LYS A 282 -19.24 -1.90 -21.29
N GLU A 283 -19.20 -1.40 -22.53
CA GLU A 283 -20.26 -0.53 -23.06
C GLU A 283 -21.57 -1.29 -23.31
N THR A 284 -21.48 -2.54 -23.78
CA THR A 284 -22.66 -3.40 -23.98
C THR A 284 -23.39 -3.66 -22.65
N ARG A 285 -22.67 -3.82 -21.53
CA ARG A 285 -23.29 -3.95 -20.21
C ARG A 285 -24.05 -2.68 -19.81
N ARG A 286 -23.47 -1.49 -20.06
CA ARG A 286 -24.13 -0.20 -19.74
C ARG A 286 -25.44 -0.03 -20.50
N ILE A 287 -25.45 -0.38 -21.78
CA ILE A 287 -26.64 -0.26 -22.62
C ILE A 287 -27.71 -1.26 -22.18
N LYS A 288 -27.35 -2.51 -21.91
CA LYS A 288 -28.31 -3.50 -21.41
C LYS A 288 -28.96 -3.10 -20.09
N VAL A 289 -28.23 -2.45 -19.19
CA VAL A 289 -28.78 -1.91 -17.94
C VAL A 289 -29.72 -0.74 -18.23
N ALA A 290 -29.30 0.24 -19.04
CA ALA A 290 -30.13 1.37 -19.42
C ALA A 290 -31.39 0.96 -20.22
N GLU A 291 -31.29 -0.11 -21.00
CA GLU A 291 -32.39 -0.74 -21.74
C GLU A 291 -33.29 -1.55 -20.82
N ALA A 292 -32.78 -2.25 -19.80
CA ALA A 292 -33.61 -2.96 -18.83
C ALA A 292 -34.48 -1.97 -18.04
N ASP A 293 -33.90 -0.84 -17.63
CA ASP A 293 -34.61 0.27 -16.97
C ASP A 293 -35.69 0.90 -17.90
N LYS A 294 -35.46 0.86 -19.22
CA LYS A 294 -36.39 1.38 -20.23
C LYS A 294 -37.43 0.33 -20.69
N ALA A 295 -37.07 -0.94 -20.69
CA ALA A 295 -37.91 -2.08 -21.06
C ALA A 295 -38.95 -2.40 -19.98
N GLU A 296 -38.68 -2.04 -18.73
CA GLU A 296 -39.69 -2.00 -17.66
C GLU A 296 -40.81 -0.96 -17.97
N ALA A 297 -40.56 0.03 -18.84
CA ALA A 297 -41.51 1.09 -19.18
C ALA A 297 -42.32 0.89 -20.48
N GLU A 298 -41.86 0.11 -21.46
CA GLU A 298 -42.51 0.02 -22.79
C GLU A 298 -42.49 -1.40 -23.38
N ALA A 299 -43.35 -2.28 -22.86
CA ALA A 299 -43.50 -3.65 -23.33
C ALA A 299 -44.44 -3.78 -24.56
N GLU A 300 -44.12 -3.21 -25.73
CA GLU A 300 -44.87 -3.57 -26.98
C GLU A 300 -44.21 -3.30 -28.36
N LYS A 301 -42.87 -3.13 -28.47
CA LYS A 301 -42.21 -2.81 -29.78
C LYS A 301 -41.12 -3.78 -30.28
N ALA A 302 -41.16 -5.02 -29.82
CA ALA A 302 -40.09 -6.03 -29.92
C ALA A 302 -39.65 -6.58 -31.31
N LYS A 303 -39.85 -5.90 -32.44
CA LYS A 303 -39.31 -6.36 -33.75
C LYS A 303 -38.55 -5.31 -34.55
N VAL A 304 -38.90 -4.03 -34.44
CA VAL A 304 -38.09 -2.93 -35.01
C VAL A 304 -36.83 -2.69 -34.16
N ASP A 305 -36.91 -3.02 -32.88
CA ASP A 305 -35.81 -2.81 -31.94
C ASP A 305 -34.65 -3.79 -32.16
N ALA A 306 -34.89 -5.04 -32.61
CA ALA A 306 -33.81 -6.02 -32.79
C ALA A 306 -32.80 -5.65 -33.91
N GLU A 307 -33.27 -5.07 -35.02
CA GLU A 307 -32.38 -4.60 -36.09
C GLU A 307 -31.68 -3.28 -35.71
N ARG A 308 -32.39 -2.41 -34.99
CA ARG A 308 -31.82 -1.18 -34.43
C ARG A 308 -30.73 -1.49 -33.40
N SER A 309 -30.98 -2.43 -32.49
CA SER A 309 -29.98 -2.92 -31.52
C SER A 309 -28.79 -3.55 -32.21
N ARG A 310 -28.98 -4.29 -33.32
CA ARG A 310 -27.84 -4.85 -34.08
C ARG A 310 -26.97 -3.75 -34.69
N PHE A 311 -27.58 -2.72 -35.26
CA PHE A 311 -26.85 -1.57 -35.81
C PHE A 311 -26.14 -0.76 -34.71
N GLU A 312 -26.81 -0.52 -33.58
CA GLU A 312 -26.23 0.13 -32.40
C GLU A 312 -25.05 -0.69 -31.84
N LEU A 313 -25.18 -2.02 -31.74
CA LEU A 313 -24.10 -2.94 -31.34
C LEU A 313 -22.90 -2.90 -32.30
N GLU A 314 -23.14 -2.77 -33.59
CA GLU A 314 -22.07 -2.71 -34.60
C GLU A 314 -21.32 -1.36 -34.55
N GLU A 315 -22.06 -0.26 -34.36
CA GLU A 315 -21.49 1.07 -34.16
C GLU A 315 -20.67 1.14 -32.85
N LEU A 316 -21.17 0.56 -31.77
CA LEU A 316 -20.46 0.42 -30.50
C LEU A 316 -19.18 -0.37 -30.63
N LYS A 317 -19.20 -1.47 -31.39
CA LYS A 317 -18.00 -2.27 -31.65
C LYS A 317 -16.94 -1.45 -32.36
N LYS A 318 -17.34 -0.65 -33.35
CA LYS A 318 -16.43 0.25 -34.07
C LYS A 318 -15.87 1.34 -33.15
N GLN A 319 -16.71 1.98 -32.33
CA GLN A 319 -16.29 2.98 -31.34
C GLN A 319 -15.35 2.37 -30.29
N ALA A 320 -15.61 1.15 -29.83
CA ALA A 320 -14.76 0.43 -28.89
C ALA A 320 -13.39 0.11 -29.50
N GLN A 321 -13.34 -0.29 -30.78
CA GLN A 321 -12.07 -0.50 -31.51
C GLN A 321 -11.25 0.79 -31.65
N GLU A 322 -11.90 1.89 -32.02
CA GLU A 322 -11.24 3.19 -32.15
C GLU A 322 -10.70 3.68 -30.80
N LYS A 323 -11.53 3.60 -29.75
CA LYS A 323 -11.13 3.95 -28.38
C LYS A 323 -10.00 3.06 -27.87
N ALA A 324 -10.04 1.76 -28.14
CA ALA A 324 -8.98 0.83 -27.79
C ALA A 324 -7.65 1.19 -28.46
N SER A 325 -7.68 1.46 -29.78
CA SER A 325 -6.49 1.90 -30.52
C SER A 325 -5.90 3.16 -29.91
N GLN A 326 -6.76 4.15 -29.61
CA GLN A 326 -6.34 5.41 -29.00
C GLN A 326 -5.76 5.20 -27.59
N THR A 327 -6.41 4.42 -26.73
CA THR A 327 -5.92 4.12 -25.37
C THR A 327 -4.55 3.43 -25.41
N VAL A 328 -4.39 2.42 -26.26
CA VAL A 328 -3.11 1.70 -26.40
C VAL A 328 -2.01 2.63 -26.90
N GLU A 329 -2.28 3.42 -27.95
CA GLU A 329 -1.32 4.37 -28.50
C GLU A 329 -0.93 5.44 -27.48
N ASN A 330 -1.91 5.98 -26.76
CA ASN A 330 -1.71 7.00 -25.73
C ASN A 330 -0.79 6.51 -24.62
N LEU A 331 -1.08 5.33 -24.06
CA LEU A 331 -0.31 4.75 -22.98
C LEU A 331 1.09 4.35 -23.45
N THR A 332 1.21 3.73 -24.62
CA THR A 332 2.51 3.33 -25.20
C THR A 332 3.39 4.56 -25.46
N ARG A 333 2.79 5.62 -26.05
CA ARG A 333 3.48 6.88 -26.33
C ARG A 333 3.93 7.57 -25.05
N ALA A 334 3.09 7.60 -24.02
CA ALA A 334 3.40 8.26 -22.75
C ALA A 334 4.40 7.48 -21.90
N ALA A 335 4.43 6.15 -21.98
CA ALA A 335 5.28 5.30 -21.15
C ALA A 335 6.78 5.58 -21.32
N VAL A 336 7.24 5.80 -22.55
CA VAL A 336 8.66 6.03 -22.88
C VAL A 336 9.18 7.36 -22.30
N PRO A 337 8.58 8.54 -22.59
CA PRO A 337 9.04 9.81 -22.04
C PRO A 337 8.77 9.93 -20.53
N LEU A 338 7.82 9.20 -19.96
CA LEU A 338 7.64 9.16 -18.50
C LEU A 338 8.59 8.15 -17.82
N ASN A 339 9.31 7.33 -18.59
CA ASN A 339 10.16 6.25 -18.10
C ASN A 339 9.42 5.40 -17.04
N ILE A 340 8.21 4.95 -17.39
CA ILE A 340 7.40 4.13 -16.50
C ILE A 340 8.06 2.76 -16.37
N LYS A 341 8.33 2.31 -15.14
CA LYS A 341 8.98 1.03 -14.87
C LYS A 341 8.03 0.04 -14.19
N PRO A 342 8.13 -1.26 -14.51
CA PRO A 342 7.36 -2.29 -13.82
C PRO A 342 7.80 -2.40 -12.35
N PRO A 343 6.98 -3.03 -11.49
CA PRO A 343 7.35 -3.41 -10.14
C PRO A 343 8.66 -4.18 -10.10
N ALA A 344 9.42 -4.07 -9.00
CA ALA A 344 10.62 -4.88 -8.80
C ALA A 344 10.31 -6.39 -8.68
N ASN A 345 9.10 -6.74 -8.21
CA ASN A 345 8.60 -8.10 -8.11
C ASN A 345 7.44 -8.33 -9.10
N ASN A 346 7.71 -9.05 -10.18
CA ASN A 346 6.77 -9.30 -11.30
C ASN A 346 5.71 -10.39 -11.03
N ILE A 347 5.44 -10.73 -9.77
CA ILE A 347 4.46 -11.78 -9.44
C ILE A 347 3.18 -11.09 -8.95
N ILE A 348 2.18 -11.02 -9.82
CA ILE A 348 0.81 -10.69 -9.44
C ILE A 348 0.13 -12.02 -9.08
N ASP A 349 0.11 -12.37 -7.79
CA ASP A 349 -0.62 -13.54 -7.30
C ASP A 349 -2.10 -13.19 -7.15
N ILE A 350 -2.85 -13.41 -8.24
CA ILE A 350 -4.31 -13.25 -8.28
C ILE A 350 -5.05 -14.49 -7.79
N THR A 351 -4.34 -15.57 -7.43
CA THR A 351 -4.95 -16.88 -7.15
C THR A 351 -5.91 -16.82 -5.97
N ALA A 352 -5.58 -16.01 -4.95
CA ALA A 352 -6.44 -15.77 -3.79
C ALA A 352 -7.77 -15.05 -4.14
N LEU A 353 -7.83 -14.31 -5.25
CA LEU A 353 -9.07 -13.64 -5.69
C LEU A 353 -10.03 -14.59 -6.42
N PHE A 354 -9.54 -15.70 -6.96
CA PHE A 354 -10.32 -16.68 -7.72
C PHE A 354 -10.70 -17.92 -6.90
N GLN A 355 -10.04 -18.19 -5.76
CA GLN A 355 -10.34 -19.34 -4.90
C GLN A 355 -11.61 -19.20 -4.05
N ILE A 356 -12.23 -18.01 -4.00
CA ILE A 356 -13.42 -17.76 -3.18
C ILE A 356 -14.73 -18.16 -3.91
N ASP A 357 -14.69 -18.38 -5.22
CA ASP A 357 -15.88 -18.82 -5.98
C ASP A 357 -16.19 -20.32 -5.85
N ASP A 358 -15.21 -21.16 -5.50
CA ASP A 358 -15.37 -22.63 -5.47
C ASP A 358 -15.96 -23.18 -4.15
N GLU A 359 -16.17 -22.36 -3.12
CA GLU A 359 -16.77 -22.80 -1.84
C GLU A 359 -18.25 -22.43 -1.69
N THR A 360 -18.89 -21.86 -2.72
CA THR A 360 -20.32 -21.46 -2.67
C THR A 360 -21.19 -22.01 -3.81
N GLU A 361 -20.87 -23.20 -4.35
CA GLU A 361 -21.87 -24.03 -5.06
C GLU A 361 -22.38 -25.20 -4.20
#